data_AF-A0A3L6M784-F1
#
_entry.id   AF-A0A3L6M784-F1
#
_cell.length_a   1.000
_cell.length_b   1.000
_cell.length_c   1.000
_cell.angle_alpha   90.00
_cell.angle_beta   90.00
_cell.angle_gamma   90.00
#
_symmetry.space_group_name_H-M   'P 1'
#
loop_
_entity.id
_entity.type
_entity.pdbx_description
1 polymer ?
#
loop_
_entity_poly.entity_id
_entity_poly.type
_entity_poly.pdbx_seq_one_letter_code
_entity_poly.pdbx_strand_id
1 'polypeptide(L)'
;MKWQFDRACRQGMLAGLLTALCLAAGAAIFLHAERDQKEIEARAAAEAFASRITQRTYETVSPVYMLASMVKLNRGEIPEFDQVASDLLQEFPLARALELAPAGVVRQVYPLRGNEAVLGHDLLKDRGRNREAHLAVFRRQMMVAGPFELIQGGLGAVARYPVFLMGDQGKASFWGFAIVLFHVKELLTSAGSMEIERKGYAYQICRVMPDADGGECKVFAQSSAAELCAPLGVTVDLPNNTWRLSVAPLAGWIDQGHWLAAIAIVVLGGLAAGYARWQACRQAADDAGCDESTVAE
;
A
#
# COMPACT_ATOMS: atom_id res chain seq x y z
N MET A 1 41.52 -54.14 5.03
CA MET A 1 40.32 -53.73 5.78
C MET A 1 40.24 -52.23 6.13
N LYS A 2 41.03 -51.64 7.03
CA LYS A 2 40.88 -50.21 7.44
C LYS A 2 40.86 -49.20 6.27
N TRP A 3 41.74 -49.38 5.29
CA TRP A 3 41.85 -48.47 4.14
C TRP A 3 40.70 -48.55 3.12
N GLN A 4 40.09 -49.73 2.95
CA GLN A 4 38.89 -49.90 2.11
C GLN A 4 37.65 -49.30 2.78
N PHE A 5 37.58 -49.40 4.12
CA PHE A 5 36.49 -48.81 4.90
C PHE A 5 36.49 -47.27 4.83
N ASP A 6 37.66 -46.63 4.94
CA ASP A 6 37.80 -45.17 4.81
C ASP A 6 37.42 -44.66 3.42
N ARG A 7 37.71 -45.43 2.36
CA ARG A 7 37.32 -45.08 0.98
C ARG A 7 35.82 -45.19 0.75
N ALA A 8 35.19 -46.26 1.23
CA ALA A 8 33.74 -46.45 1.13
C ALA A 8 32.98 -45.36 1.91
N CYS A 9 33.48 -44.99 3.10
CA CYS A 9 32.91 -43.90 3.90
C CYS A 9 33.04 -42.54 3.20
N ARG A 10 34.22 -42.23 2.62
CA ARG A 10 34.44 -40.98 1.87
C ARG A 10 33.56 -40.87 0.62
N GLN A 11 33.40 -41.95 -0.15
CA GLN A 11 32.55 -41.94 -1.35
C GLN A 11 31.06 -41.83 -1.02
N GLY A 12 30.60 -42.45 0.07
CA GLY A 12 29.23 -42.28 0.57
C GLY A 12 28.96 -40.83 1.02
N MET A 13 29.90 -40.22 1.76
CA MET A 13 29.80 -38.83 2.18
C MET A 13 29.74 -37.86 1.00
N LEU A 14 30.59 -38.04 -0.03
CA LEU A 14 30.58 -37.18 -1.22
C LEU A 14 29.28 -37.31 -2.01
N ALA A 15 28.76 -38.54 -2.19
CA ALA A 15 27.50 -38.76 -2.89
C ALA A 15 26.32 -38.10 -2.14
N GLY A 16 26.23 -38.31 -0.82
CA GLY A 16 25.21 -37.68 0.00
C GLY A 16 25.28 -36.15 -0.01
N LEU A 17 26.48 -35.58 0.04
CA LEU A 17 26.69 -34.13 -0.02
C LEU A 17 26.30 -33.55 -1.38
N LEU A 18 26.67 -34.20 -2.48
CA LEU A 18 26.27 -33.76 -3.83
C LEU A 18 24.74 -33.81 -4.00
N THR A 19 24.09 -34.88 -3.54
CA THR A 19 22.62 -34.97 -3.57
C THR A 19 21.97 -33.89 -2.70
N ALA A 20 22.48 -33.67 -1.48
CA ALA A 20 21.97 -32.61 -0.61
C ALA A 20 22.11 -31.22 -1.24
N LEU A 21 23.24 -30.93 -1.90
CA LEU A 21 23.44 -29.67 -2.62
C LEU A 21 22.44 -29.50 -3.79
N CYS A 22 22.22 -30.55 -4.59
CA CYS A 22 21.24 -30.52 -5.67
C CYS A 22 19.82 -30.31 -5.15
N LEU A 23 19.42 -31.02 -4.08
CA LEU A 23 18.11 -30.84 -3.45
C LEU A 23 17.97 -29.46 -2.82
N ALA A 24 19.02 -28.93 -2.20
CA ALA A 24 19.01 -27.59 -1.62
C ALA A 24 18.85 -26.51 -2.70
N ALA A 25 19.52 -26.66 -3.84
CA ALA A 25 19.34 -25.77 -4.99
C ALA A 25 17.91 -25.83 -5.53
N GLY A 26 17.35 -27.05 -5.70
CA GLY A 26 15.96 -27.22 -6.13
C GLY A 26 14.95 -26.62 -5.15
N ALA A 27 15.14 -26.84 -3.85
CA ALA A 27 14.30 -26.27 -2.80
C ALA A 27 14.40 -24.73 -2.76
N ALA A 28 15.60 -24.16 -2.93
CA ALA A 28 15.79 -22.72 -3.01
C ALA A 28 15.06 -22.11 -4.21
N ILE A 29 15.15 -22.74 -5.40
CA ILE A 29 14.41 -22.30 -6.59
C ILE A 29 12.89 -22.37 -6.34
N PHE A 30 12.40 -23.44 -5.74
CA PHE A 30 10.98 -23.60 -5.42
C PHE A 30 10.48 -22.52 -4.44
N LEU A 31 11.19 -22.28 -3.34
CA LEU A 31 10.83 -21.25 -2.36
C LEU A 31 10.92 -19.84 -2.95
N HIS A 32 11.87 -19.61 -3.87
CA HIS A 32 11.97 -18.33 -4.59
C HIS A 32 10.75 -18.15 -5.52
N ALA A 33 10.39 -19.15 -6.30
CA ALA A 33 9.22 -19.11 -7.17
C ALA A 33 7.90 -18.91 -6.39
N GLU A 34 7.75 -19.56 -5.23
CA GLU A 34 6.59 -19.36 -4.36
C GLU A 34 6.53 -17.92 -3.82
N ARG A 35 7.68 -17.38 -3.39
CA ARG A 35 7.79 -15.99 -2.95
C ARG A 35 7.43 -15.03 -4.07
N ASP A 36 7.96 -15.24 -5.27
CA ASP A 36 7.68 -14.38 -6.43
C ASP A 36 6.19 -14.38 -6.77
N GLN A 37 5.55 -15.56 -6.73
CA GLN A 37 4.10 -15.68 -6.92
C GLN A 37 3.32 -14.88 -5.86
N LYS A 38 3.70 -14.98 -4.59
CA LYS A 38 3.09 -14.20 -3.50
C LYS A 38 3.33 -12.70 -3.64
N GLU A 39 4.50 -12.29 -4.10
CA GLU A 39 4.81 -10.88 -4.39
C GLU A 39 3.96 -10.34 -5.54
N ILE A 40 3.71 -11.12 -6.60
CA ILE A 40 2.81 -10.76 -7.71
C ILE A 40 1.37 -10.60 -7.21
N GLU A 41 0.86 -11.56 -6.43
CA GLU A 41 -0.49 -11.51 -5.87
C GLU A 41 -0.67 -10.33 -4.90
N ALA A 42 0.32 -10.11 -4.02
CA ALA A 42 0.33 -8.97 -3.10
C ALA A 42 0.36 -7.64 -3.86
N ARG A 43 1.16 -7.54 -4.92
CA ARG A 43 1.21 -6.36 -5.80
C ARG A 43 -0.14 -6.09 -6.45
N ALA A 44 -0.75 -7.10 -7.06
CA ALA A 44 -2.05 -6.97 -7.69
C ALA A 44 -3.14 -6.53 -6.69
N ALA A 45 -3.13 -7.10 -5.47
CA ALA A 45 -4.04 -6.70 -4.40
C ALA A 45 -3.80 -5.25 -3.94
N ALA A 46 -2.54 -4.84 -3.79
CA ALA A 46 -2.16 -3.49 -3.41
C ALA A 46 -2.55 -2.46 -4.50
N GLU A 47 -2.28 -2.74 -5.77
CA GLU A 47 -2.64 -1.88 -6.90
C GLU A 47 -4.16 -1.75 -7.06
N ALA A 48 -4.91 -2.86 -6.90
CA ALA A 48 -6.36 -2.81 -6.90
C ALA A 48 -6.91 -1.96 -5.74
N PHE A 49 -6.31 -2.07 -4.55
CA PHE A 49 -6.70 -1.23 -3.41
C PHE A 49 -6.36 0.24 -3.65
N ALA A 50 -5.14 0.54 -4.12
CA ALA A 50 -4.70 1.89 -4.49
C ALA A 50 -5.64 2.53 -5.52
N SER A 51 -5.98 1.80 -6.58
CA SER A 51 -6.91 2.26 -7.62
C SER A 51 -8.29 2.58 -7.06
N ARG A 52 -8.82 1.74 -6.17
CA ARG A 52 -10.10 2.03 -5.48
C ARG A 52 -10.01 3.26 -4.59
N ILE A 53 -8.91 3.46 -3.85
CA ILE A 53 -8.71 4.69 -3.05
C ILE A 53 -8.73 5.92 -3.96
N THR A 54 -7.99 5.88 -5.07
CA THR A 54 -7.95 6.94 -6.07
C THR A 54 -9.35 7.22 -6.62
N GLN A 55 -10.06 6.21 -7.12
CA GLN A 55 -11.40 6.35 -7.68
C GLN A 55 -12.37 6.96 -6.65
N ARG A 56 -12.43 6.40 -5.44
CA ARG A 56 -13.29 6.90 -4.36
C ARG A 56 -12.95 8.33 -3.99
N THR A 57 -11.67 8.71 -4.03
CA THR A 57 -11.27 10.10 -3.78
C THR A 57 -11.82 11.01 -4.88
N TYR A 58 -11.63 10.67 -6.16
CA TYR A 58 -12.15 11.46 -7.28
C TYR A 58 -13.67 11.63 -7.22
N GLU A 59 -14.41 10.56 -6.92
CA GLU A 59 -15.87 10.61 -6.69
C GLU A 59 -16.22 11.57 -5.55
N THR A 60 -15.58 11.39 -4.39
CA THR A 60 -15.82 12.18 -3.17
C THR A 60 -15.56 13.67 -3.37
N VAL A 61 -14.53 14.02 -4.15
CA VAL A 61 -14.14 15.42 -4.32
C VAL A 61 -14.87 16.13 -5.45
N SER A 62 -15.54 15.41 -6.34
CA SER A 62 -16.21 15.97 -7.52
C SER A 62 -17.32 17.03 -7.26
N PRO A 63 -18.05 17.05 -6.13
CA PRO A 63 -19.12 18.04 -5.88
C PRO A 63 -18.63 19.49 -5.93
N VAL A 64 -17.36 19.73 -5.63
CA VAL A 64 -16.78 21.08 -5.69
C VAL A 64 -16.83 21.68 -7.09
N TYR A 65 -16.82 20.85 -8.14
CA TYR A 65 -16.98 21.34 -9.51
C TYR A 65 -18.40 21.83 -9.78
N MET A 66 -19.41 21.16 -9.20
CA MET A 66 -20.81 21.58 -9.29
C MET A 66 -21.04 22.89 -8.55
N LEU A 67 -20.57 22.97 -7.30
CA LEU A 67 -20.61 24.21 -6.51
C LEU A 67 -19.89 25.35 -7.23
N ALA A 68 -18.68 25.12 -7.73
CA ALA A 68 -17.93 26.13 -8.46
C ALA A 68 -18.65 26.62 -9.72
N SER A 69 -19.37 25.74 -10.41
CA SER A 69 -20.16 26.09 -11.58
C SER A 69 -21.37 26.95 -11.20
N MET A 70 -22.05 26.60 -10.10
CA MET A 70 -23.15 27.40 -9.55
C MET A 70 -22.69 28.79 -9.10
N VAL A 71 -21.56 28.89 -8.40
CA VAL A 71 -20.94 30.18 -8.04
C VAL A 71 -20.69 31.02 -9.29
N LYS A 72 -20.16 30.43 -10.37
CA LYS A 72 -19.89 31.14 -11.62
C LYS A 72 -21.17 31.64 -12.29
N LEU A 73 -22.20 30.80 -12.36
CA LEU A 73 -23.49 31.14 -12.98
C LEU A 73 -24.21 32.26 -12.23
N ASN A 74 -24.16 32.23 -10.90
CA ASN A 74 -24.83 33.18 -10.02
C ASN A 74 -23.90 34.32 -9.55
N ARG A 75 -22.80 34.56 -10.27
CA ARG A 75 -21.88 35.70 -10.04
C ARG A 75 -21.35 35.83 -8.61
N GLY A 76 -21.08 34.72 -7.94
CA GLY A 76 -20.46 34.70 -6.63
C GLY A 76 -21.38 34.29 -5.48
N GLU A 77 -22.65 34.03 -5.75
CA GLU A 77 -23.62 33.60 -4.73
C GLU A 77 -24.15 32.20 -5.06
N ILE A 78 -24.61 31.47 -4.06
CA ILE A 78 -25.46 30.29 -4.28
C ILE A 78 -26.72 30.51 -3.44
N PRO A 79 -27.85 30.88 -4.07
CA PRO A 79 -29.15 30.90 -3.40
C PRO A 79 -29.42 29.52 -2.80
N GLU A 80 -29.93 29.48 -1.56
CA GLU A 80 -30.28 28.23 -0.88
C GLU A 80 -29.12 27.22 -0.79
N PHE A 81 -27.90 27.73 -0.54
CA PHE A 81 -26.69 26.90 -0.42
C PHE A 81 -26.88 25.63 0.42
N ASP A 82 -27.56 25.73 1.58
CA ASP A 82 -27.79 24.60 2.48
C ASP A 82 -28.59 23.48 1.82
N GLN A 83 -29.62 23.81 1.03
CA GLN A 83 -30.43 22.81 0.31
C GLN A 83 -29.60 22.15 -0.79
N VAL A 84 -28.92 22.94 -1.61
CA VAL A 84 -28.02 22.45 -2.66
C VAL A 84 -26.93 21.55 -2.09
N ALA A 85 -26.29 21.98 -1.00
CA ALA A 85 -25.25 21.22 -0.34
C ALA A 85 -25.81 19.93 0.27
N SER A 86 -27.02 19.97 0.84
CA SER A 86 -27.71 18.78 1.35
C SER A 86 -27.94 17.74 0.24
N ASP A 87 -28.45 18.16 -0.91
CA ASP A 87 -28.73 17.27 -2.03
C ASP A 87 -27.43 16.66 -2.58
N LEU A 88 -26.36 17.47 -2.69
CA LEU A 88 -25.03 16.97 -3.06
C LEU A 88 -24.49 15.97 -2.03
N LEU A 89 -24.62 16.21 -0.73
CA LEU A 89 -24.14 15.25 0.27
C LEU A 89 -24.90 13.92 0.25
N GLN A 90 -26.14 13.89 -0.24
CA GLN A 90 -26.89 12.64 -0.44
C GLN A 90 -26.34 11.84 -1.62
N GLU A 91 -25.98 12.50 -2.71
CA GLU A 91 -25.37 11.87 -3.90
C GLU A 91 -23.91 11.44 -3.68
N PHE A 92 -23.20 12.13 -2.77
CA PHE A 92 -21.78 11.93 -2.50
C PHE A 92 -21.56 11.55 -1.03
N PRO A 93 -21.87 10.30 -0.62
CA PRO A 93 -21.96 9.91 0.79
C PRO A 93 -20.62 9.91 1.55
N LEU A 94 -19.48 9.95 0.84
CA LEU A 94 -18.15 10.08 1.45
C LEU A 94 -17.75 11.54 1.69
N ALA A 95 -18.47 12.50 1.09
CA ALA A 95 -18.32 13.91 1.42
C ALA A 95 -19.01 14.16 2.76
N ARG A 96 -18.29 14.79 3.69
CA ARG A 96 -18.77 15.05 5.04
C ARG A 96 -19.38 16.43 5.19
N ALA A 97 -18.78 17.41 4.52
CA ALA A 97 -19.20 18.79 4.52
C ALA A 97 -18.77 19.49 3.23
N LEU A 98 -19.55 20.49 2.84
CA LEU A 98 -19.29 21.38 1.73
C LEU A 98 -19.15 22.81 2.25
N GLU A 99 -18.19 23.57 1.72
CA GLU A 99 -17.94 24.94 2.14
C GLU A 99 -17.73 25.87 0.93
N LEU A 100 -18.09 27.14 1.12
CA LEU A 100 -17.72 28.23 0.24
C LEU A 100 -16.85 29.23 0.99
N ALA A 101 -15.73 29.59 0.38
CA ALA A 101 -14.77 30.51 0.96
C ALA A 101 -14.45 31.70 0.04
N PRO A 102 -15.36 32.69 -0.10
CA PRO A 102 -15.08 33.94 -0.79
C PRO A 102 -13.82 34.62 -0.24
N ALA A 103 -12.96 35.11 -1.13
CA ALA A 103 -11.64 35.67 -0.83
C ALA A 103 -10.73 34.76 0.03
N GLY A 104 -11.01 33.46 0.07
CA GLY A 104 -10.29 32.50 0.90
C GLY A 104 -10.79 32.39 2.35
N VAL A 105 -11.84 33.11 2.74
CA VAL A 105 -12.43 33.06 4.08
C VAL A 105 -13.71 32.23 4.05
N VAL A 106 -13.81 31.17 4.84
CA VAL A 106 -15.01 30.33 4.86
C VAL A 106 -16.21 31.13 5.36
N ARG A 107 -17.26 31.25 4.53
CA ARG A 107 -18.47 32.02 4.84
C ARG A 107 -19.73 31.17 4.89
N GLN A 108 -19.73 30.02 4.21
CA GLN A 108 -20.85 29.09 4.21
C GLN A 108 -20.31 27.67 4.38
N VAL A 109 -20.98 26.88 5.20
CA VAL A 109 -20.66 25.48 5.46
C VAL A 109 -21.94 24.70 5.68
N TYR A 110 -22.03 23.51 5.10
CA TYR A 110 -23.12 22.58 5.33
C TYR A 110 -22.61 21.14 5.51
N PRO A 111 -23.13 20.37 6.49
CA PRO A 111 -24.08 20.80 7.51
C PRO A 111 -23.44 21.81 8.47
N LEU A 112 -24.19 22.78 8.98
CA LEU A 112 -23.63 23.75 9.94
C LEU A 112 -23.26 23.07 11.27
N ARG A 113 -24.13 22.17 11.75
CA ARG A 113 -23.95 21.49 13.03
C ARG A 113 -22.68 20.64 13.04
N GLY A 114 -21.76 20.97 13.96
CA GLY A 114 -20.46 20.32 14.11
C GLY A 114 -19.35 20.93 13.25
N ASN A 115 -19.68 21.87 12.36
CA ASN A 115 -18.73 22.56 11.50
C ASN A 115 -18.67 24.08 11.79
N GLU A 116 -19.31 24.58 12.84
CA GLU A 116 -19.41 26.01 13.16
C GLU A 116 -18.03 26.67 13.33
N ALA A 117 -17.06 25.91 13.86
CA ALA A 117 -15.70 26.38 14.12
C ALA A 117 -14.91 26.77 12.85
N VAL A 118 -15.36 26.36 11.66
CA VAL A 118 -14.68 26.71 10.40
C VAL A 118 -15.10 28.09 9.87
N LEU A 119 -16.26 28.60 10.29
CA LEU A 119 -16.76 29.89 9.81
C LEU A 119 -15.79 31.02 10.19
N GLY A 120 -15.43 31.84 9.20
CA GLY A 120 -14.47 32.93 9.36
C GLY A 120 -13.00 32.50 9.24
N HIS A 121 -12.70 31.21 9.06
CA HIS A 121 -11.34 30.73 8.88
C HIS A 121 -10.75 31.20 7.53
N ASP A 122 -9.62 31.91 7.58
CA ASP A 122 -8.89 32.43 6.41
C ASP A 122 -7.84 31.41 5.94
N LEU A 123 -8.20 30.68 4.87
CA LEU A 123 -7.44 29.56 4.33
C LEU A 123 -6.09 29.98 3.71
N LEU A 124 -5.97 31.25 3.31
CA LEU A 124 -4.74 31.78 2.70
C LEU A 124 -3.75 32.23 3.77
N LYS A 125 -4.21 32.49 5.00
CA LYS A 125 -3.40 32.93 6.15
C LYS A 125 -3.08 31.83 7.16
N ASP A 126 -3.65 30.63 7.03
CA ASP A 126 -3.31 29.48 7.88
C ASP A 126 -1.87 29.00 7.61
N ARG A 127 -0.92 29.44 8.43
CA ARG A 127 0.51 29.13 8.29
C ARG A 127 0.83 27.63 8.23
N GLY A 128 -0.03 26.77 8.78
CA GLY A 128 0.17 25.31 8.77
C GLY A 128 -0.48 24.58 7.59
N ARG A 129 -1.43 25.22 6.88
CA ARG A 129 -2.32 24.54 5.92
C ARG A 129 -2.60 25.34 4.64
N ASN A 130 -1.94 26.47 4.45
CA ASN A 130 -2.16 27.37 3.31
C ASN A 130 -1.37 26.97 2.05
N ARG A 131 -0.36 26.08 2.13
CA ARG A 131 0.45 25.69 0.96
C ARG A 131 -0.43 25.22 -0.19
N GLU A 132 -1.31 24.25 0.08
CA GLU A 132 -2.22 23.69 -0.91
C GLU A 132 -3.27 24.70 -1.37
N ALA A 133 -3.68 25.64 -0.51
CA ALA A 133 -4.60 26.71 -0.89
C ALA A 133 -3.94 27.69 -1.88
N HIS A 134 -2.70 28.11 -1.62
CA HIS A 134 -1.92 28.96 -2.53
C HIS A 134 -1.60 28.25 -3.84
N LEU A 135 -1.21 26.97 -3.79
CA LEU A 135 -0.99 26.17 -4.99
C LEU A 135 -2.26 26.01 -5.82
N ALA A 136 -3.43 25.85 -5.19
CA ALA A 136 -4.70 25.79 -5.90
C ALA A 136 -4.93 27.06 -6.71
N VAL A 137 -4.79 28.24 -6.07
CA VAL A 137 -4.95 29.54 -6.75
C VAL A 137 -3.92 29.71 -7.87
N PHE A 138 -2.65 29.42 -7.59
CA PHE A 138 -1.55 29.59 -8.55
C PHE A 138 -1.70 28.68 -9.78
N ARG A 139 -2.00 27.40 -9.57
CA ARG A 139 -2.15 26.41 -10.66
C ARG A 139 -3.54 26.41 -11.29
N ARG A 140 -4.52 27.08 -10.69
CA ARG A 140 -5.95 27.07 -11.08
C ARG A 140 -6.52 25.65 -11.17
N GLN A 141 -6.11 24.80 -10.24
CA GLN A 141 -6.48 23.38 -10.20
C GLN A 141 -6.89 23.00 -8.79
N MET A 142 -7.69 21.93 -8.67
CA MET A 142 -8.06 21.38 -7.37
C MET A 142 -6.81 20.92 -6.63
N MET A 143 -6.70 21.24 -5.35
CA MET A 143 -5.67 20.69 -4.48
C MET A 143 -6.30 19.92 -3.34
N VAL A 144 -5.81 18.71 -3.08
CA VAL A 144 -6.18 17.90 -1.91
C VAL A 144 -5.12 18.06 -0.84
N ALA A 145 -5.52 18.66 0.28
CA ALA A 145 -4.68 18.83 1.45
C ALA A 145 -5.03 17.77 2.50
N GLY A 146 -3.99 17.22 3.13
CA GLY A 146 -4.14 16.22 4.19
C GLY A 146 -3.47 14.89 3.89
N PRO A 147 -3.67 13.90 4.78
CA PRO A 147 -4.56 13.98 5.94
C PRO A 147 -3.99 14.78 7.12
N PHE A 148 -4.87 15.41 7.89
CA PHE A 148 -4.59 16.07 9.16
C PHE A 148 -5.85 16.11 10.05
N GLU A 149 -5.68 16.44 11.32
CA GLU A 149 -6.82 16.69 12.23
C GLU A 149 -7.60 17.92 11.75
N LEU A 150 -8.86 17.70 11.37
CA LEU A 150 -9.76 18.75 10.91
C LEU A 150 -10.10 19.71 12.07
N ILE A 151 -10.42 20.96 11.76
CA ILE A 151 -10.89 21.93 12.78
C ILE A 151 -12.20 21.42 13.40
N GLN A 152 -12.99 20.73 12.59
CA GLN A 152 -14.26 20.11 12.93
C GLN A 152 -14.09 18.76 13.68
N GLY A 153 -12.85 18.31 13.84
CA GLY A 153 -12.48 17.09 14.56
C GLY A 153 -12.25 15.87 13.67
N GLY A 154 -11.34 15.01 14.10
CA GLY A 154 -11.00 13.76 13.44
C GLY A 154 -10.06 13.92 12.25
N LEU A 155 -9.43 12.80 11.88
CA LEU A 155 -8.50 12.73 10.75
C LEU A 155 -9.27 12.81 9.43
N GLY A 156 -8.96 13.82 8.63
CA GLY A 156 -9.60 14.02 7.34
C GLY A 156 -8.69 14.69 6.32
N ALA A 157 -9.23 14.86 5.13
CA ALA A 157 -8.61 15.60 4.05
C ALA A 157 -9.62 16.58 3.43
N VAL A 158 -9.08 17.59 2.78
CA VAL A 158 -9.85 18.73 2.26
C VAL A 158 -9.45 18.94 0.80
N ALA A 159 -10.43 18.85 -0.10
CA ALA A 159 -10.27 19.23 -1.48
C ALA A 159 -10.74 20.67 -1.69
N ARG A 160 -9.86 21.50 -2.25
CA ARG A 160 -10.15 22.91 -2.53
C ARG A 160 -10.07 23.15 -4.01
N TYR A 161 -11.18 23.58 -4.61
CA TYR A 161 -11.22 24.01 -6.00
C TYR A 161 -11.29 25.53 -6.09
N PRO A 162 -10.31 26.18 -6.75
CA PRO A 162 -10.26 27.62 -6.87
C PRO A 162 -11.28 28.10 -7.89
N VAL A 163 -12.16 29.02 -7.48
CA VAL A 163 -13.18 29.59 -8.36
C VAL A 163 -12.73 30.98 -8.79
N PHE A 164 -12.82 31.22 -10.10
CA PHE A 164 -12.54 32.51 -10.70
C PHE A 164 -13.79 33.02 -11.41
N LEU A 165 -14.12 34.29 -11.22
CA LEU A 165 -15.23 34.97 -11.88
C LEU A 165 -14.68 35.90 -12.96
N MET A 166 -15.41 36.02 -14.07
CA MET A 166 -15.09 37.00 -15.11
C MET A 166 -15.57 38.38 -14.64
N GLY A 167 -14.65 39.33 -14.52
CA GLY A 167 -14.99 40.73 -14.27
C GLY A 167 -15.40 41.44 -15.57
N ASP A 168 -15.90 42.67 -15.42
CA ASP A 168 -16.43 43.49 -16.53
C ASP A 168 -15.42 43.77 -17.65
N GLN A 169 -14.12 43.70 -17.34
CA GLN A 169 -13.03 43.87 -18.30
C GLN A 169 -12.59 42.55 -18.97
N GLY A 170 -13.37 41.48 -18.85
CA GLY A 170 -13.07 40.16 -19.43
C GLY A 170 -11.92 39.40 -18.77
N LYS A 171 -11.37 39.92 -17.65
CA LYS A 171 -10.30 39.27 -16.89
C LYS A 171 -10.88 38.44 -15.75
N ALA A 172 -10.48 37.18 -15.66
CA ALA A 172 -10.83 36.30 -14.55
C ALA A 172 -10.09 36.72 -13.27
N SER A 173 -10.85 37.02 -12.21
CA SER A 173 -10.33 37.30 -10.85
C SER A 173 -10.65 36.13 -9.92
N PHE A 174 -9.76 35.88 -8.95
CA PHE A 174 -10.00 34.86 -7.93
C PHE A 174 -11.15 35.31 -7.04
N TRP A 175 -12.23 34.52 -7.01
CA TRP A 175 -13.38 34.78 -6.16
C TRP A 175 -13.22 34.13 -4.79
N GLY A 176 -12.68 32.91 -4.73
CA GLY A 176 -12.67 32.11 -3.52
C GLY A 176 -12.55 30.62 -3.83
N PHE A 177 -12.91 29.77 -2.86
CA PHE A 177 -12.88 28.32 -3.03
C PHE A 177 -14.28 27.71 -2.90
N ALA A 178 -14.51 26.66 -3.69
CA ALA A 178 -15.46 25.61 -3.37
C ALA A 178 -14.70 24.45 -2.72
N ILE A 179 -15.21 23.93 -1.62
CA ILE A 179 -14.47 23.02 -0.74
C ILE A 179 -15.33 21.84 -0.37
N VAL A 180 -14.70 20.67 -0.30
CA VAL A 180 -15.29 19.46 0.28
C VAL A 180 -14.33 18.82 1.25
N LEU A 181 -14.88 18.32 2.34
CA LEU A 181 -14.16 17.63 3.41
C LEU A 181 -14.61 16.17 3.44
N PHE A 182 -13.68 15.27 3.75
CA PHE A 182 -13.98 13.85 3.92
C PHE A 182 -13.07 13.22 4.97
N HIS A 183 -13.58 12.21 5.66
CA HIS A 183 -12.79 11.44 6.62
C HIS A 183 -12.00 10.35 5.92
N VAL A 184 -10.70 10.28 6.20
CA VAL A 184 -9.83 9.30 5.54
C VAL A 184 -10.18 7.87 5.93
N LYS A 185 -10.62 7.64 7.18
CA LYS A 185 -11.04 6.30 7.63
C LYS A 185 -12.23 5.77 6.82
N GLU A 186 -13.24 6.60 6.58
CA GLU A 186 -14.44 6.24 5.80
C GLU A 186 -14.08 6.00 4.33
N LEU A 187 -13.25 6.86 3.74
CA LEU A 187 -12.71 6.69 2.40
C LEU A 187 -12.01 5.33 2.24
N LEU A 188 -11.08 5.00 3.14
CA LEU A 188 -10.33 3.74 3.10
C LEU A 188 -11.24 2.52 3.29
N THR A 189 -12.24 2.64 4.17
CA THR A 189 -13.24 1.59 4.40
C THR A 189 -14.05 1.35 3.12
N SER A 190 -14.52 2.41 2.46
CA SER A 190 -15.23 2.32 1.19
C SER A 190 -14.36 1.87 0.02
N ALA A 191 -13.04 2.07 0.10
CA ALA A 191 -12.07 1.57 -0.87
C ALA A 191 -11.68 0.10 -0.61
N GLY A 192 -12.18 -0.52 0.46
CA GLY A 192 -11.99 -1.94 0.73
C GLY A 192 -10.79 -2.25 1.63
N SER A 193 -10.48 -1.41 2.63
CA SER A 193 -9.47 -1.73 3.66
C SER A 193 -9.74 -3.08 4.35
N MET A 194 -11.00 -3.37 4.67
CA MET A 194 -11.39 -4.67 5.23
C MET A 194 -11.18 -5.83 4.26
N GLU A 195 -11.25 -5.60 2.94
CA GLU A 195 -11.05 -6.65 1.95
C GLU A 195 -9.58 -7.06 1.85
N ILE A 196 -8.66 -6.10 1.84
CA ILE A 196 -7.22 -6.39 1.80
C ILE A 196 -6.78 -7.10 3.08
N GLU A 197 -7.33 -6.73 4.24
CA GLU A 197 -7.11 -7.44 5.51
C GLU A 197 -7.65 -8.87 5.46
N ARG A 198 -8.86 -9.09 4.95
CA ARG A 198 -9.43 -10.45 4.79
C ARG A 198 -8.62 -11.32 3.82
N LYS A 199 -7.90 -10.74 2.87
CA LYS A 199 -6.97 -11.46 1.98
C LYS A 199 -5.66 -11.85 2.68
N GLY A 200 -5.51 -11.55 3.97
CA GLY A 200 -4.35 -11.94 4.76
C GLY A 200 -3.19 -10.95 4.69
N TYR A 201 -3.44 -9.72 4.25
CA TYR A 201 -2.41 -8.69 4.15
C TYR A 201 -2.58 -7.61 5.22
N ALA A 202 -1.46 -7.20 5.81
CA ALA A 202 -1.37 -5.95 6.55
C ALA A 202 -1.00 -4.81 5.61
N TYR A 203 -1.50 -3.61 5.89
CA TYR A 203 -1.18 -2.43 5.10
C TYR A 203 -0.81 -1.22 5.97
N GLN A 204 -0.05 -0.31 5.38
CA GLN A 204 0.31 0.99 5.93
C GLN A 204 0.24 2.04 4.81
N ILE A 205 -0.35 3.20 5.09
CA ILE A 205 -0.45 4.32 4.16
C ILE A 205 0.19 5.55 4.80
N CYS A 206 1.06 6.19 4.03
CA CYS A 206 1.69 7.44 4.43
C CYS A 206 1.65 8.49 3.34
N ARG A 207 1.74 9.75 3.77
CA ARG A 207 1.96 10.87 2.88
C ARG A 207 3.45 11.06 2.66
N VAL A 208 3.87 11.18 1.41
CA VAL A 208 5.26 11.52 1.05
C VAL A 208 5.38 13.04 0.99
N MET A 209 6.21 13.63 1.84
CA MET A 209 6.44 15.07 1.84
C MET A 209 7.47 15.45 0.76
N PRO A 210 7.18 16.44 -0.12
CA PRO A 210 8.11 16.83 -1.19
C PRO A 210 9.42 17.47 -0.70
N ASP A 211 9.40 18.15 0.44
CA ASP A 211 10.49 19.02 0.90
C ASP A 211 11.30 18.43 2.06
N ALA A 212 11.07 17.16 2.42
CA ALA A 212 11.86 16.47 3.42
C ALA A 212 13.06 15.82 2.73
N ASP A 213 14.28 16.31 3.01
CA ASP A 213 15.53 15.64 2.66
C ASP A 213 15.50 14.21 3.23
N GLY A 214 15.20 13.21 2.37
CA GLY A 214 15.02 11.81 2.76
C GLY A 214 13.59 11.25 2.64
N GLY A 215 12.60 12.05 2.24
CA GLY A 215 11.25 11.57 1.95
C GLY A 215 10.49 11.06 3.18
N GLU A 216 10.44 11.86 4.25
CA GLU A 216 9.65 11.54 5.45
C GLU A 216 8.23 11.08 5.08
N CYS A 217 7.95 9.83 5.43
CA CYS A 217 6.71 9.11 5.19
C CYS A 217 5.88 9.18 6.48
N LYS A 218 5.02 10.19 6.58
CA LYS A 218 4.15 10.34 7.75
C LYS A 218 2.96 9.40 7.64
N VAL A 219 3.00 8.31 8.39
CA VAL A 219 1.94 7.30 8.47
C VAL A 219 0.69 7.93 9.05
N PHE A 220 -0.45 7.67 8.43
CA PHE A 220 -1.75 8.15 8.91
C PHE A 220 -2.82 7.07 8.93
N ALA A 221 -2.58 5.91 8.29
CA ALA A 221 -3.48 4.76 8.33
C ALA A 221 -2.66 3.47 8.28
N GLN A 222 -3.04 2.51 9.11
CA GLN A 222 -2.42 1.18 9.14
C GLN A 222 -3.44 0.16 9.66
N SER A 223 -3.36 -1.09 9.19
CA SER A 223 -4.22 -2.17 9.67
C SER A 223 -3.75 -2.77 11.00
N SER A 224 -2.46 -2.62 11.34
CA SER A 224 -1.88 -3.12 12.58
C SER A 224 -0.86 -2.15 13.14
N ALA A 225 -0.60 -2.23 14.45
CA ALA A 225 0.45 -1.45 15.12
C ALA A 225 1.86 -2.03 14.92
N ALA A 226 1.97 -3.27 14.42
CA ALA A 226 3.25 -3.91 14.16
C ALA A 226 3.87 -3.37 12.87
N GLU A 227 5.20 -3.26 12.85
CA GLU A 227 5.92 -2.92 11.63
C GLU A 227 5.78 -4.02 10.57
N LEU A 228 5.65 -3.59 9.32
CA LEU A 228 5.56 -4.51 8.19
C LEU A 228 6.93 -5.11 7.90
N CYS A 229 7.00 -6.45 7.79
CA CYS A 229 8.23 -7.15 7.43
C CYS A 229 8.42 -7.20 5.91
N ALA A 230 9.46 -6.54 5.41
CA ALA A 230 9.79 -6.44 3.97
C ALA A 230 8.56 -6.05 3.11
N PRO A 231 7.95 -4.89 3.34
CA PRO A 231 6.71 -4.50 2.67
C PRO A 231 6.95 -4.18 1.20
N LEU A 232 5.95 -4.52 0.39
CA LEU A 232 5.83 -4.06 -0.98
C LEU A 232 5.15 -2.69 -1.02
N GLY A 233 5.77 -1.71 -1.68
CA GLY A 233 5.21 -0.37 -1.85
C GLY A 233 4.57 -0.16 -3.23
N VAL A 234 3.39 0.46 -3.26
CA VAL A 234 2.73 1.01 -4.45
C VAL A 234 2.30 2.46 -4.19
N THR A 235 2.13 3.23 -5.26
CA THR A 235 1.67 4.63 -5.18
C THR A 235 0.16 4.72 -5.28
N VAL A 236 -0.44 5.63 -4.52
CA VAL A 236 -1.84 6.04 -4.65
C VAL A 236 -1.83 7.47 -5.18
N ASP A 237 -2.24 7.61 -6.43
CA ASP A 237 -2.26 8.92 -7.09
C ASP A 237 -3.58 9.62 -6.75
N LEU A 238 -3.46 10.75 -6.07
CA LEU A 238 -4.57 11.63 -5.74
C LEU A 238 -4.43 12.93 -6.54
N PRO A 239 -5.48 13.77 -6.61
CA PRO A 239 -5.36 15.07 -7.28
C PRO A 239 -4.23 15.92 -6.67
N ASN A 240 -3.14 16.05 -7.43
CA ASN A 240 -1.94 16.83 -7.09
C ASN A 240 -1.24 16.43 -5.77
N ASN A 241 -1.41 15.17 -5.33
CA ASN A 241 -0.80 14.62 -4.12
C ASN A 241 -0.58 13.10 -4.31
N THR A 242 0.44 12.54 -3.68
CA THR A 242 0.75 11.11 -3.79
C THR A 242 0.90 10.51 -2.41
N TRP A 243 0.16 9.43 -2.16
CA TRP A 243 0.36 8.60 -0.98
C TRP A 243 1.13 7.34 -1.35
N ARG A 244 1.85 6.78 -0.38
CA ARG A 244 2.50 5.47 -0.53
C ARG A 244 1.72 4.45 0.29
N LEU A 245 1.22 3.43 -0.40
CA LEU A 245 0.60 2.25 0.20
C LEU A 245 1.65 1.14 0.28
N SER A 246 1.89 0.64 1.48
CA SER A 246 2.80 -0.47 1.74
C SER A 246 1.99 -1.67 2.22
N VAL A 247 2.25 -2.85 1.69
CA VAL A 247 1.51 -4.08 1.97
C VAL A 247 2.46 -5.23 2.26
N ALA A 248 2.13 -6.07 3.24
CA ALA A 248 2.87 -7.30 3.53
C ALA A 248 1.91 -8.42 3.97
N PRO A 249 2.17 -9.69 3.61
CA PRO A 249 1.39 -10.83 4.09
C PRO A 249 1.56 -11.03 5.59
N LEU A 250 0.46 -11.23 6.32
CA LEU A 250 0.46 -11.47 7.77
C LEU A 250 1.21 -12.75 8.14
N ALA A 251 1.11 -13.78 7.30
CA ALA A 251 1.80 -15.06 7.49
C ALA A 251 3.28 -15.03 7.06
N GLY A 252 3.77 -13.90 6.52
CA GLY A 252 5.09 -13.78 5.92
C GLY A 252 5.13 -14.22 4.45
N TRP A 253 6.24 -13.91 3.79
CA TRP A 253 6.44 -14.17 2.35
C TRP A 253 6.64 -15.64 2.00
N ILE A 254 7.06 -16.46 2.97
CA ILE A 254 7.26 -17.89 2.80
C ILE A 254 6.57 -18.59 3.97
N ASP A 255 5.78 -19.62 3.67
CA ASP A 255 5.11 -20.42 4.70
C ASP A 255 6.15 -21.22 5.50
N GLN A 256 5.98 -21.26 6.83
CA GLN A 256 6.83 -22.05 7.72
C GLN A 256 6.78 -23.54 7.36
N GLY A 257 5.63 -24.05 6.93
CA GLY A 257 5.47 -25.44 6.51
C GLY A 257 6.35 -25.80 5.32
N HIS A 258 6.39 -24.94 4.29
CA HIS A 258 7.22 -25.16 3.12
C HIS A 258 8.72 -25.04 3.43
N TRP A 259 9.11 -24.15 4.34
CA TRP A 259 10.50 -24.08 4.84
C TRP A 259 10.93 -25.36 5.54
N LEU A 260 10.10 -25.90 6.44
CA LEU A 260 10.39 -27.15 7.14
C LEU A 260 10.43 -28.35 6.20
N ALA A 261 9.51 -28.42 5.23
CA ALA A 261 9.49 -29.46 4.21
C ALA A 261 10.76 -29.44 3.34
N ALA A 262 11.21 -28.26 2.92
CA ALA A 262 12.45 -28.09 2.17
C ALA A 262 13.66 -28.64 2.93
N ILE A 263 13.80 -28.29 4.21
CA ILE A 263 14.89 -28.80 5.07
C ILE A 263 14.81 -30.32 5.21
N ALA A 264 13.62 -30.87 5.44
CA ALA A 264 13.41 -32.30 5.58
C ALA A 264 13.80 -33.07 4.30
N ILE A 265 13.41 -32.58 3.13
CA ILE A 265 13.74 -33.20 1.83
C ILE A 265 15.26 -33.22 1.62
N VAL A 266 15.95 -32.10 1.89
CA VAL A 266 17.41 -32.00 1.73
C VAL A 266 18.14 -32.97 2.66
N VAL A 267 17.76 -33.00 3.93
CA VAL A 267 18.41 -33.85 4.95
C VAL A 267 18.15 -35.33 4.67
N LEU A 268 16.88 -35.72 4.49
CA LEU A 268 16.51 -37.12 4.28
C LEU A 268 17.05 -37.64 2.94
N GLY A 269 17.01 -36.83 1.88
CA GLY A 269 17.54 -37.20 0.57
C GLY A 269 19.06 -37.36 0.58
N GLY A 270 19.78 -36.45 1.24
CA GLY A 270 21.23 -36.56 1.41
C GLY A 270 21.64 -37.80 2.22
N LEU A 271 20.95 -38.08 3.33
CA LEU A 271 21.18 -39.27 4.15
C LEU A 271 20.90 -40.56 3.39
N ALA A 272 19.78 -40.63 2.65
CA ALA A 272 19.40 -41.80 1.87
C ALA A 272 20.42 -42.08 0.74
N ALA A 273 20.84 -41.06 -0.01
CA ALA A 273 21.84 -41.20 -1.06
C ALA A 273 23.22 -41.62 -0.51
N GLY A 274 23.63 -41.02 0.61
CA GLY A 274 24.87 -41.39 1.30
C GLY A 274 24.84 -42.83 1.80
N TYR A 275 23.74 -43.26 2.41
CA TYR A 275 23.54 -44.63 2.90
C TYR A 275 23.52 -45.66 1.77
N ALA A 276 22.77 -45.41 0.69
CA ALA A 276 22.71 -46.30 -0.46
C ALA A 276 24.10 -46.48 -1.12
N ARG A 277 24.86 -45.39 -1.27
CA ARG A 277 26.22 -45.47 -1.83
C ARG A 277 27.18 -46.21 -0.92
N TRP A 278 27.09 -46.01 0.39
CA TRP A 278 27.88 -46.74 1.39
C TRP A 278 27.61 -48.24 1.35
N GLN A 279 26.34 -48.65 1.29
CA GLN A 279 25.96 -50.07 1.16
C GLN A 279 26.50 -50.70 -0.13
N ALA A 280 26.36 -50.02 -1.27
CA ALA A 280 26.86 -50.52 -2.55
C ALA A 280 28.39 -50.69 -2.56
N CYS A 281 29.14 -49.75 -1.94
CA CYS A 281 30.59 -49.89 -1.79
C CYS A 281 30.98 -51.05 -0.87
N ARG A 282 30.17 -51.32 0.17
CA ARG A 282 30.40 -52.46 1.08
C ARG A 282 30.18 -53.79 0.36
N GLN A 283 29.06 -53.93 -0.36
CA GLN A 283 28.75 -55.13 -1.14
C GLN A 283 29.84 -55.42 -2.18
N ALA A 284 30.28 -54.41 -2.94
CA ALA A 284 31.35 -54.59 -3.92
C ALA A 284 32.71 -54.97 -3.30
N ALA A 285 32.97 -54.57 -2.05
CA ALA A 285 34.18 -54.98 -1.32
C ALA A 285 34.08 -56.43 -0.83
N ASP A 286 32.90 -56.86 -0.39
CA ASP A 286 32.62 -58.25 0.02
C ASP A 286 32.72 -59.21 -1.19
N ASP A 287 32.17 -58.84 -2.34
CA ASP A 287 32.23 -59.64 -3.58
C ASP A 287 33.67 -59.79 -4.11
N ALA A 288 34.49 -58.73 -4.07
CA ALA A 288 35.89 -58.77 -4.50
C ALA A 288 36.78 -59.63 -3.58
N GLY A 289 36.42 -59.75 -2.29
CA GLY A 289 37.13 -60.60 -1.33
C GLY A 289 36.85 -62.10 -1.51
N CYS A 290 35.66 -62.46 -2.01
CA CYS A 290 35.31 -63.84 -2.33
C CYS A 290 36.14 -64.36 -3.52
N ASP A 291 36.36 -63.54 -4.54
CA ASP A 291 37.06 -63.93 -5.76
C ASP A 291 38.54 -64.29 -5.52
N GLU A 292 39.24 -63.56 -4.64
CA GLU A 292 40.64 -63.87 -4.25
C GLU A 292 40.77 -65.19 -3.46
N SER A 293 39.72 -65.60 -2.73
CA SER A 293 39.75 -66.85 -1.96
C SER A 293 39.57 -68.10 -2.83
N THR A 294 39.01 -67.95 -4.03
CA THR A 294 38.77 -69.05 -5.00
C THR A 294 39.97 -69.36 -5.90
N VAL A 295 41.01 -68.52 -5.91
CA VAL A 295 42.20 -68.68 -6.78
C VAL A 295 43.39 -69.29 -6.02
N ALA A 296 43.23 -69.59 -4.72
CA ALA A 296 44.29 -70.11 -3.85
C ALA A 296 44.25 -71.62 -3.57
N GLU A 297 43.42 -72.40 -4.28
CA GLU A 297 43.47 -73.88 -4.28
C GLU A 297 44.18 -74.46 -5.50
#